data_AF-A0A147B9B3-F1
#
_entry.id   AF-A0A147B9B3-F1
#
_cell.length_a   1.000
_cell.length_b   1.000
_cell.length_c   1.000
_cell.angle_alpha   90.00
_cell.angle_beta   90.00
_cell.angle_gamma   90.00
#
_symmetry.space_group_name_H-M   'P 1'
#
loop_
_entity.id
_entity.type
_entity.pdbx_description
1 polymer ?
#
loop_
_entity_poly.entity_id
_entity_poly.type
_entity_poly.pdbx_seq_one_letter_code
_entity_poly.pdbx_strand_id
1 'polypeptide(L)'
;RIGMDWKDQFCDNWYQRESITDRFALTLWRCPCTMKQSDFDRGRFAPDVLCNTYSKKCDPLHKGALHCVRTGRPSVGGSGQSCCYDMEGELMLTADTMYGGRPSRVFSFGILPYNQRVKVPTLSYWNYDTAPFFYCCHWQEGKDDTSSCQKYKYWRTSQDCTAYQPPGYAAIFGDPHFFTFDQANYTFNGRGEFVLVRVNDVKGKLEIQGRFETPLRKQLDDYIVNGTLLTAVAMRDNVSDTVEIHLRPRAASWQYQLYLIVNTEYIYFWDETMRIQNFKGVTIYQPTGYYNMSKIVAMFDSGAGVEVMVNNDQLMLNVFLPVEFFNVTHGLLGFWDKKKENDFMPPLGSYIPITSSSQMIYDRFANLWRLTENDALFNHKVTGYLFGHYDDQGFRPNLEDPPMIPQNFTFRAQDIADTCSSSKSCIYDFIVTGDRKFASTTKSNEAAAHSVAKEIKEEVIRCPAIDKPANGRKSEIRNFVGRTVRFSCNDGYRLVGHEVRQCKEYGLWSWGVDVICISNAAYARKIAGITLGILLPILILLCLIIFCFCRRNRHQKTHYTGSNGDKFQERKAKTYAPAGKEAETVA
;
A
#
# COMPACT_ATOMS: atom_id res chain seq x y z
N ARG A 1 43.19 -17.61 0.87
CA ARG A 1 42.37 -17.51 -0.36
C ARG A 1 40.98 -18.00 -0.02
N ILE A 2 39.96 -17.18 -0.25
CA ILE A 2 38.57 -17.61 -0.17
C ILE A 2 38.38 -18.60 -1.34
N GLY A 3 37.98 -19.85 -1.08
CA GLY A 3 37.88 -20.92 -2.09
C GLY A 3 36.89 -20.58 -3.21
N MET A 4 36.90 -21.29 -4.35
CA MET A 4 36.07 -20.93 -5.52
C MET A 4 34.56 -20.87 -5.22
N ASP A 5 34.08 -21.68 -4.26
CA ASP A 5 32.65 -21.84 -3.95
C ASP A 5 32.12 -20.90 -2.86
N TRP A 6 32.86 -19.85 -2.51
CA TRP A 6 32.51 -18.97 -1.39
C TRP A 6 31.17 -18.27 -1.51
N LYS A 7 30.75 -17.94 -2.74
CA LYS A 7 29.46 -17.30 -3.01
C LYS A 7 28.31 -18.25 -2.66
N ASP A 8 28.45 -19.50 -3.07
CA ASP A 8 27.44 -20.54 -2.83
C ASP A 8 27.44 -20.95 -1.36
N GLN A 9 28.61 -21.09 -0.73
CA GLN A 9 28.71 -21.35 0.71
C GLN A 9 28.07 -20.24 1.55
N PHE A 10 28.28 -18.96 1.18
CA PHE A 10 27.59 -17.85 1.84
C PHE A 10 26.08 -17.96 1.67
N CYS A 11 25.61 -18.18 0.44
CA CYS A 11 24.19 -18.25 0.13
C CYS A 11 23.50 -19.40 0.86
N ASP A 12 24.14 -20.57 0.94
CA ASP A 12 23.64 -21.73 1.66
C ASP A 12 23.55 -21.47 3.17
N ASN A 13 24.59 -20.89 3.76
CA ASN A 13 24.57 -20.52 5.18
C ASN A 13 23.50 -19.46 5.49
N TRP A 14 23.31 -18.48 4.60
CA TRP A 14 22.26 -17.47 4.74
C TRP A 14 20.86 -18.11 4.62
N TYR A 15 20.65 -18.98 3.63
CA TYR A 15 19.38 -19.68 3.42
C TYR A 15 18.98 -20.55 4.62
N GLN A 16 19.94 -21.26 5.22
CA GLN A 16 19.71 -22.04 6.44
C GLN A 16 19.44 -21.16 7.66
N ARG A 17 20.00 -19.95 7.72
CA ARG A 17 19.69 -19.00 8.80
C ARG A 17 18.27 -18.46 8.66
N GLU A 18 17.84 -18.13 7.45
CA GLU A 18 16.48 -17.63 7.19
C GLU A 18 15.42 -18.69 7.48
N SER A 19 15.73 -19.99 7.30
CA SER A 19 14.78 -21.09 7.56
C SER A 19 14.40 -21.29 9.03
N ILE A 20 15.27 -20.87 9.94
CA ILE A 20 15.05 -20.96 11.40
C ILE A 20 14.55 -19.66 12.02
N THR A 21 14.49 -18.56 11.26
CA THR A 21 14.01 -17.26 11.74
C THR A 21 12.54 -17.05 11.46
N ASP A 22 11.98 -16.02 12.07
CA ASP A 22 10.61 -15.58 11.90
C ASP A 22 10.29 -15.12 10.46
N ARG A 23 9.02 -15.35 10.07
CA ARG A 23 8.48 -14.92 8.77
C ARG A 23 8.03 -13.46 8.84
N PHE A 24 8.99 -12.55 8.68
CA PHE A 24 8.75 -11.11 8.77
C PHE A 24 7.91 -10.52 7.62
N ALA A 25 7.92 -11.15 6.44
CA ALA A 25 7.26 -10.60 5.27
C ALA A 25 5.73 -10.48 5.43
N LEU A 26 5.11 -11.16 6.40
CA LEU A 26 3.66 -11.14 6.63
C LEU A 26 3.15 -9.83 7.23
N THR A 27 4.00 -9.07 7.92
CA THR A 27 3.61 -7.83 8.61
C THR A 27 3.85 -6.57 7.79
N LEU A 28 4.25 -6.70 6.52
CA LEU A 28 4.56 -5.59 5.63
C LEU A 28 3.30 -5.03 4.97
N TRP A 29 3.29 -3.72 4.73
CA TRP A 29 2.30 -3.09 3.88
C TRP A 29 2.42 -3.62 2.45
N ARG A 30 1.29 -3.82 1.76
CA ARG A 30 1.26 -4.34 0.39
C ARG A 30 1.77 -3.27 -0.58
N CYS A 31 2.56 -3.68 -1.57
CA CYS A 31 2.98 -2.76 -2.64
C CYS A 31 1.77 -2.28 -3.44
N PRO A 32 1.68 -0.98 -3.76
CA PRO A 32 0.74 -0.48 -4.75
C PRO A 32 0.91 -1.19 -6.09
N CYS A 33 -0.18 -1.36 -6.84
CA CYS A 33 -0.13 -2.05 -8.12
C CYS A 33 0.58 -1.20 -9.19
N THR A 34 0.33 0.11 -9.18
CA THR A 34 0.88 1.06 -10.16
C THR A 34 1.75 2.12 -9.49
N MET A 35 2.66 2.68 -10.28
CA MET A 35 3.50 3.82 -9.84
C MET A 35 2.64 4.99 -9.36
N LYS A 36 1.53 5.30 -10.06
CA LYS A 36 0.61 6.36 -9.66
C LYS A 36 -0.01 6.13 -8.28
N GLN A 37 -0.47 4.92 -7.99
CA GLN A 37 -1.00 4.60 -6.66
C GLN A 37 0.07 4.81 -5.58
N SER A 38 1.34 4.51 -5.89
CA SER A 38 2.44 4.75 -4.96
C SER A 38 2.73 6.24 -4.73
N ASP A 39 2.52 7.09 -5.73
CA ASP A 39 2.70 8.54 -5.59
C ASP A 39 1.64 9.19 -4.70
N PHE A 40 0.48 8.55 -4.52
CA PHE A 40 -0.61 9.01 -3.66
C PHE A 40 -0.62 8.34 -2.28
N ASP A 41 0.10 7.23 -2.08
CA ASP A 41 0.23 6.57 -0.78
C ASP A 41 1.42 7.11 0.02
N ARG A 42 1.39 8.43 0.25
CA ARG A 42 2.48 9.19 0.89
C ARG A 42 2.60 8.96 2.39
N GLY A 43 1.69 8.22 3.00
CA GLY A 43 1.75 7.83 4.42
C GLY A 43 2.56 6.55 4.64
N ARG A 44 2.46 5.59 3.73
CA ARG A 44 3.15 4.30 3.85
C ARG A 44 4.43 4.22 3.02
N PHE A 45 4.48 4.87 1.86
CA PHE A 45 5.59 4.78 0.92
C PHE A 45 6.23 6.14 0.62
N ALA A 46 7.56 6.15 0.54
CA ALA A 46 8.36 7.29 0.11
C ALA A 46 9.24 6.89 -1.09
N PRO A 47 9.52 7.81 -2.03
CA PRO A 47 10.44 7.55 -3.12
C PRO A 47 11.82 7.09 -2.64
N ASP A 48 12.41 6.10 -3.31
CA ASP A 48 13.78 5.70 -3.05
C ASP A 48 14.74 6.85 -3.44
N VAL A 49 15.77 7.09 -2.62
CA VAL A 49 16.70 8.20 -2.82
C VAL A 49 17.57 8.07 -4.08
N LEU A 50 17.83 6.84 -4.55
CA LEU A 50 18.65 6.58 -5.74
C LEU A 50 17.79 6.24 -6.96
N CYS A 51 16.84 5.32 -6.80
CA CYS A 51 15.98 4.84 -7.87
C CYS A 51 14.63 5.57 -7.86
N ASN A 52 14.62 6.82 -8.33
CA ASN A 52 13.42 7.61 -8.52
C ASN A 52 13.40 8.27 -9.91
N THR A 53 12.29 8.93 -10.25
CA THR A 53 12.05 9.54 -11.56
C THR A 53 13.01 10.68 -11.90
N TYR A 54 13.70 11.24 -10.90
CA TYR A 54 14.66 12.33 -11.06
C TYR A 54 16.10 11.79 -11.16
N SER A 55 16.57 11.07 -10.14
CA SER A 55 17.92 10.51 -10.05
C SER A 55 18.16 9.42 -11.09
N LYS A 56 17.16 8.56 -11.35
CA LYS A 56 17.22 7.41 -12.28
C LYS A 56 18.42 6.47 -12.06
N LYS A 57 18.96 6.41 -10.84
CA LYS A 57 20.11 5.57 -10.46
C LYS A 57 19.62 4.24 -9.86
N CYS A 58 18.99 3.43 -10.70
CA CYS A 58 18.41 2.15 -10.27
C CYS A 58 19.40 0.97 -10.30
N ASP A 59 20.45 1.05 -11.12
CA ASP A 59 21.51 0.04 -11.17
C ASP A 59 22.46 0.16 -9.97
N PRO A 60 23.00 -0.95 -9.43
CA PRO A 60 22.84 -2.34 -9.89
C PRO A 60 21.67 -3.11 -9.25
N LEU A 61 20.88 -2.47 -8.38
CA LEU A 61 19.91 -3.16 -7.51
C LEU A 61 18.56 -3.43 -8.19
N HIS A 62 18.13 -2.52 -9.07
CA HIS A 62 16.79 -2.49 -9.67
C HIS A 62 16.86 -2.23 -11.17
N LYS A 63 17.64 -3.04 -11.89
CA LYS A 63 17.80 -2.90 -13.33
C LYS A 63 16.46 -3.04 -14.05
N GLY A 64 16.14 -2.05 -14.89
CA GLY A 64 14.88 -1.99 -15.64
C GLY A 64 13.74 -1.26 -14.92
N ALA A 65 13.93 -0.85 -13.66
CA ALA A 65 12.98 -0.01 -12.96
C ALA A 65 13.12 1.47 -13.38
N LEU A 66 12.00 2.16 -13.52
CA LEU A 66 11.92 3.61 -13.68
C LEU A 66 11.87 4.33 -12.32
N HIS A 67 11.12 3.74 -11.38
CA HIS A 67 10.85 4.33 -10.08
C HIS A 67 10.72 3.23 -9.03
N CYS A 68 11.32 3.43 -7.86
CA CYS A 68 11.08 2.60 -6.70
C CYS A 68 10.63 3.46 -5.52
N VAL A 69 9.74 2.91 -4.71
CA VAL A 69 9.37 3.43 -3.40
C VAL A 69 9.80 2.46 -2.32
N ARG A 70 10.04 2.99 -1.13
CA ARG A 70 10.31 2.24 0.09
C ARG A 70 9.28 2.58 1.14
N THR A 71 9.00 1.64 2.03
CA THR A 71 8.20 1.92 3.22
C THR A 71 8.87 3.04 4.02
N GLY A 72 8.13 4.06 4.42
CA GLY A 72 8.67 5.18 5.20
C GLY A 72 8.82 4.88 6.69
N ARG A 73 8.13 3.85 7.18
CA ARG A 73 8.15 3.39 8.58
C ARG A 73 8.36 1.88 8.65
N PRO A 74 8.93 1.35 9.75
CA PRO A 74 9.06 -0.08 9.95
C PRO A 74 7.70 -0.72 10.22
N SER A 75 7.53 -1.96 9.80
CA SER A 75 6.44 -2.81 10.29
C SER A 75 6.59 -3.12 11.78
N VAL A 76 5.57 -3.71 12.41
CA VAL A 76 5.60 -4.15 13.81
C VAL A 76 6.81 -5.05 14.14
N GLY A 77 7.25 -5.87 13.19
CA GLY A 77 8.44 -6.73 13.31
C GLY A 77 9.78 -6.03 13.04
N GLY A 78 9.77 -4.76 12.67
CA GLY A 78 10.96 -3.98 12.34
C GLY A 78 11.48 -4.13 10.92
N SER A 79 10.65 -4.68 10.04
CA SER A 79 10.96 -4.94 8.64
C SER A 79 10.45 -3.84 7.72
N GLY A 80 11.07 -3.70 6.55
CA GLY A 80 10.69 -2.74 5.52
C GLY A 80 10.32 -3.44 4.20
N GLN A 81 9.92 -2.64 3.21
CA GLN A 81 9.66 -3.14 1.87
C GLN A 81 10.08 -2.11 0.82
N SER A 82 10.60 -2.59 -0.31
CA SER A 82 10.74 -1.79 -1.53
C SER A 82 9.78 -2.29 -2.61
N CYS A 83 9.18 -1.36 -3.33
CA CYS A 83 8.29 -1.62 -4.46
C CYS A 83 8.86 -0.88 -5.67
N CYS A 84 9.10 -1.57 -6.76
CA CYS A 84 9.73 -1.01 -7.95
C CYS A 84 8.81 -1.13 -9.15
N TYR A 85 8.80 -0.12 -10.00
CA TYR A 85 7.93 0.00 -11.15
C TYR A 85 8.75 0.13 -12.43
N ASP A 86 8.31 -0.55 -13.49
CA ASP A 86 8.93 -0.46 -14.81
C ASP A 86 8.55 0.85 -15.54
N MET A 87 8.95 0.96 -16.81
CA MET A 87 8.70 2.14 -17.63
C MET A 87 7.22 2.37 -17.94
N GLU A 88 6.39 1.33 -17.84
CA GLU A 88 4.93 1.42 -18.00
C GLU A 88 4.22 1.74 -16.68
N GLY A 89 4.97 1.86 -15.58
CA GLY A 89 4.43 2.13 -14.25
C GLY A 89 3.95 0.88 -13.53
N GLU A 90 4.42 -0.31 -13.93
CA GLU A 90 3.96 -1.61 -13.43
C GLU A 90 4.87 -2.21 -12.38
N LEU A 91 4.25 -2.74 -11.31
CA LEU A 91 4.97 -3.36 -10.20
C LEU A 91 5.82 -4.55 -10.68
N MET A 92 7.13 -4.43 -10.53
CA MET A 92 8.12 -5.46 -10.80
C MET A 92 8.26 -6.40 -9.60
N LEU A 93 8.00 -7.68 -9.82
CA LEU A 93 8.04 -8.70 -8.78
C LEU A 93 9.38 -9.47 -8.78
N THR A 94 9.89 -9.74 -7.59
CA THR A 94 11.12 -10.53 -7.36
C THR A 94 10.95 -11.97 -7.87
N ALA A 95 9.72 -12.49 -7.87
CA ALA A 95 9.37 -13.78 -8.46
C ALA A 95 9.73 -13.87 -9.95
N ASP A 96 9.48 -12.81 -10.72
CA ASP A 96 9.74 -12.78 -12.16
C ASP A 96 11.18 -12.36 -12.48
N THR A 97 11.78 -11.47 -11.68
CA THR A 97 13.13 -10.95 -11.90
C THR A 97 13.82 -10.60 -10.58
N MET A 98 15.10 -10.94 -10.42
CA MET A 98 15.89 -10.54 -9.23
C MET A 98 15.93 -9.03 -8.94
N TYR A 99 15.56 -8.19 -9.92
CA TYR A 99 15.60 -6.73 -9.82
C TYR A 99 14.28 -6.11 -9.33
N GLY A 100 13.25 -6.92 -9.07
CA GLY A 100 11.97 -6.46 -8.57
C GLY A 100 12.04 -5.80 -7.19
N GLY A 101 10.91 -5.21 -6.77
CA GLY A 101 10.74 -4.75 -5.39
C GLY A 101 10.87 -5.94 -4.43
N ARG A 102 11.32 -5.75 -3.19
CA ARG A 102 11.54 -6.87 -2.26
C ARG A 102 11.26 -6.47 -0.81
N PRO A 103 10.77 -7.40 0.03
CA PRO A 103 10.71 -7.20 1.46
C PRO A 103 12.13 -7.19 2.04
N SER A 104 12.37 -6.39 3.07
CA SER A 104 13.63 -6.36 3.81
C SER A 104 13.39 -6.71 5.26
N ARG A 105 14.20 -7.64 5.79
CA ARG A 105 14.12 -8.06 7.19
C ARG A 105 14.35 -6.88 8.11
N VAL A 106 15.27 -6.00 7.76
CA VAL A 106 15.56 -4.80 8.51
C VAL A 106 15.05 -3.57 7.78
N PHE A 107 14.44 -2.67 8.52
CA PHE A 107 14.11 -1.34 8.03
C PHE A 107 15.39 -0.52 7.78
N SER A 108 15.53 0.05 6.57
CA SER A 108 16.78 0.67 6.10
C SER A 108 17.26 1.82 6.98
N PHE A 109 16.32 2.59 7.56
CA PHE A 109 16.61 3.74 8.41
C PHE A 109 16.71 3.39 9.90
N GLY A 110 16.64 2.11 10.26
CA GLY A 110 16.75 1.66 11.64
C GLY A 110 15.56 2.06 12.52
N ILE A 111 15.55 1.55 13.74
CA ILE A 111 14.42 1.73 14.68
C ILE A 111 14.97 2.25 16.00
N LEU A 112 14.45 3.38 16.44
CA LEU A 112 14.84 3.95 17.73
C LEU A 112 14.23 3.15 18.90
N PRO A 113 14.98 2.91 19.99
CA PRO A 113 16.42 3.14 20.14
C PRO A 113 17.26 2.03 19.46
N TYR A 114 18.47 2.37 19.01
CA TYR A 114 19.41 1.46 18.33
C TYR A 114 20.12 0.47 19.28
N ASN A 115 19.35 -0.21 20.13
CA ASN A 115 19.86 -1.09 21.18
C ASN A 115 20.01 -2.56 20.76
N GLN A 116 19.62 -2.92 19.53
CA GLN A 116 19.70 -4.27 18.99
C GLN A 116 20.34 -4.27 17.60
N ARG A 117 21.02 -5.36 17.23
CA ARG A 117 21.74 -5.47 15.96
C ARG A 117 20.85 -5.24 14.73
N VAL A 118 19.60 -5.68 14.77
CA VAL A 118 18.61 -5.51 13.69
C VAL A 118 17.95 -4.13 13.66
N LYS A 119 18.24 -3.25 14.64
CA LYS A 119 17.68 -1.90 14.72
C LYS A 119 18.64 -0.82 14.26
N VAL A 120 19.94 -1.11 14.16
CA VAL A 120 20.97 -0.15 13.75
C VAL A 120 20.78 0.18 12.26
N PRO A 121 20.66 1.45 11.84
CA PRO A 121 20.44 1.81 10.44
C PRO A 121 21.59 1.38 9.52
N THR A 122 21.32 1.27 8.22
CA THR A 122 22.29 1.06 7.12
C THR A 122 23.10 -0.25 7.18
N LEU A 123 23.90 -0.48 8.23
CA LEU A 123 24.80 -1.62 8.35
C LEU A 123 24.05 -2.94 8.52
N SER A 124 22.99 -2.93 9.34
CA SER A 124 22.14 -4.11 9.52
C SER A 124 21.40 -4.46 8.23
N TYR A 125 20.79 -3.45 7.58
CA TYR A 125 20.15 -3.58 6.28
C TYR A 125 21.11 -4.15 5.23
N TRP A 126 22.33 -3.61 5.17
CA TRP A 126 23.36 -4.12 4.28
C TRP A 126 23.71 -5.59 4.57
N ASN A 127 23.85 -5.97 5.83
CA ASN A 127 24.20 -7.34 6.21
C ASN A 127 23.08 -8.36 5.91
N TYR A 128 21.84 -8.05 6.29
CA TYR A 128 20.72 -8.99 6.25
C TYR A 128 19.97 -9.02 4.92
N ASP A 129 19.98 -7.93 4.14
CA ASP A 129 19.11 -7.79 2.97
C ASP A 129 19.88 -7.52 1.68
N THR A 130 20.90 -6.68 1.73
CA THR A 130 21.61 -6.27 0.52
C THR A 130 22.80 -7.16 0.16
N ALA A 131 23.63 -7.56 1.13
CA ALA A 131 24.74 -8.48 0.88
C ALA A 131 24.25 -9.84 0.31
N PRO A 132 23.19 -10.48 0.85
CA PRO A 132 22.68 -11.72 0.28
C PRO A 132 22.26 -11.60 -1.18
N PHE A 133 21.71 -10.46 -1.62
CA PHE A 133 21.43 -10.23 -3.03
C PHE A 133 22.70 -10.30 -3.90
N PHE A 134 23.79 -9.67 -3.45
CA PHE A 134 25.03 -9.68 -4.23
C PHE A 134 25.63 -11.08 -4.33
N TYR A 135 25.71 -11.80 -3.21
CA TYR A 135 26.32 -13.13 -3.13
C TYR A 135 25.45 -14.21 -3.80
N CYS A 136 24.14 -14.20 -3.55
CA CYS A 136 23.23 -15.22 -4.07
C CYS A 136 22.76 -14.97 -5.51
N CYS A 137 22.73 -13.72 -5.97
CA CYS A 137 22.17 -13.36 -7.28
C CYS A 137 23.15 -12.58 -8.16
N HIS A 138 23.58 -11.37 -7.75
CA HIS A 138 24.26 -10.44 -8.67
C HIS A 138 25.65 -10.92 -9.15
N TRP A 139 26.42 -11.55 -8.26
CA TRP A 139 27.78 -12.05 -8.56
C TRP A 139 27.80 -13.50 -9.06
N GLN A 140 26.64 -14.11 -9.26
CA GLN A 140 26.53 -15.43 -9.86
C GLN A 140 26.54 -15.33 -11.38
N GLU A 141 27.23 -16.25 -12.07
CA GLU A 141 27.41 -16.18 -13.53
C GLU A 141 26.07 -16.27 -14.29
N GLY A 142 25.16 -17.13 -13.83
CA GLY A 142 23.81 -17.26 -14.39
C GLY A 142 22.77 -16.28 -13.82
N LYS A 143 23.17 -15.40 -12.89
CA LYS A 143 22.28 -14.41 -12.23
C LYS A 143 20.93 -15.00 -11.78
N ASP A 144 19.84 -14.62 -12.44
CA ASP A 144 18.45 -14.91 -12.00
C ASP A 144 18.13 -16.40 -12.12
N ASP A 145 18.75 -17.08 -13.08
CA ASP A 145 18.49 -18.49 -13.36
C ASP A 145 19.30 -19.45 -12.48
N THR A 146 20.17 -18.93 -11.61
CA THR A 146 20.95 -19.78 -10.69
C THR A 146 20.11 -20.31 -9.53
N SER A 147 20.41 -21.53 -9.08
CA SER A 147 19.78 -22.14 -7.90
C SER A 147 20.00 -21.31 -6.62
N SER A 148 21.18 -20.70 -6.48
CA SER A 148 21.51 -19.76 -5.39
C SER A 148 20.59 -18.54 -5.41
N CYS A 149 20.27 -17.98 -6.58
CA CYS A 149 19.35 -16.85 -6.64
C CYS A 149 17.90 -17.25 -6.37
N GLN A 150 17.48 -18.45 -6.78
CA GLN A 150 16.15 -18.97 -6.43
C GLN A 150 15.98 -19.14 -4.90
N LYS A 151 17.04 -19.54 -4.18
CA LYS A 151 17.07 -19.56 -2.71
C LYS A 151 16.88 -18.16 -2.11
N TYR A 152 17.52 -17.15 -2.69
CA TYR A 152 17.32 -15.76 -2.28
C TYR A 152 15.90 -15.28 -2.52
N LYS A 153 15.40 -15.49 -3.75
CA LYS A 153 14.05 -15.11 -4.16
C LYS A 153 13.02 -15.72 -3.22
N TYR A 154 13.14 -17.01 -2.85
CA TYR A 154 12.21 -17.68 -1.93
C TYR A 154 11.95 -16.92 -0.60
N TRP A 155 13.00 -16.39 0.04
CA TRP A 155 12.87 -15.64 1.31
C TRP A 155 12.67 -14.14 1.12
N ARG A 156 12.85 -13.63 -0.10
CA ARG A 156 12.70 -12.21 -0.46
C ARG A 156 11.66 -12.03 -1.57
N THR A 157 10.69 -12.94 -1.66
CA THR A 157 9.61 -12.85 -2.64
C THR A 157 8.77 -11.63 -2.32
N SER A 158 8.61 -10.74 -3.31
CA SER A 158 7.70 -9.60 -3.20
C SER A 158 6.29 -10.09 -2.92
N GLN A 159 5.59 -9.37 -2.07
CA GLN A 159 4.15 -9.50 -2.00
C GLN A 159 3.54 -8.99 -3.32
N ASP A 160 2.53 -9.70 -3.83
CA ASP A 160 1.70 -9.13 -4.89
C ASP A 160 0.84 -7.97 -4.35
N CYS A 161 0.24 -7.22 -5.27
CA CYS A 161 -0.58 -6.06 -4.95
C CYS A 161 -2.07 -6.39 -4.81
N THR A 162 -2.46 -7.67 -4.81
CA THR A 162 -3.89 -8.07 -4.81
C THR A 162 -4.63 -7.64 -3.54
N ALA A 163 -3.91 -7.55 -2.42
CA ALA A 163 -4.41 -7.09 -1.14
C ALA A 163 -4.06 -5.62 -0.83
N TYR A 164 -3.53 -4.87 -1.82
CA TYR A 164 -3.29 -3.44 -1.64
C TYR A 164 -4.61 -2.70 -1.55
N GLN A 165 -4.70 -1.79 -0.59
CA GLN A 165 -5.85 -0.93 -0.39
C GLN A 165 -5.39 0.52 -0.47
N PRO A 166 -5.99 1.36 -1.33
CA PRO A 166 -5.62 2.76 -1.42
C PRO A 166 -5.99 3.53 -0.14
N PRO A 167 -5.27 4.60 0.21
CA PRO A 167 -5.60 5.43 1.37
C PRO A 167 -6.84 6.30 1.11
N GLY A 168 -7.54 6.72 2.15
CA GLY A 168 -8.47 7.85 2.12
C GLY A 168 -7.72 9.17 1.92
N TYR A 169 -8.36 10.14 1.29
CA TYR A 169 -7.76 11.42 0.96
C TYR A 169 -8.67 12.60 1.29
N ALA A 170 -8.12 13.60 1.97
CA ALA A 170 -8.76 14.86 2.28
C ALA A 170 -7.78 16.03 2.09
N ALA A 171 -8.29 17.24 1.85
CA ALA A 171 -7.47 18.40 1.56
C ALA A 171 -8.04 19.71 2.10
N ILE A 172 -7.14 20.69 2.30
CA ILE A 172 -7.48 22.08 2.60
C ILE A 172 -6.65 23.00 1.70
N PHE A 173 -7.29 23.99 1.09
CA PHE A 173 -6.69 24.94 0.15
C PHE A 173 -7.47 26.25 0.12
N GLY A 174 -6.90 27.33 -0.42
CA GLY A 174 -7.61 28.62 -0.53
C GLY A 174 -7.88 29.28 0.84
N ASP A 175 -9.07 29.87 1.02
CA ASP A 175 -9.39 30.75 2.15
C ASP A 175 -10.44 30.24 3.19
N PRO A 176 -10.03 29.27 4.01
CA PRO A 176 -9.80 27.90 3.60
C PRO A 176 -11.10 27.22 3.11
N HIS A 177 -10.96 26.45 2.03
CA HIS A 177 -11.91 25.45 1.59
C HIS A 177 -11.47 24.07 2.04
N PHE A 178 -12.45 23.26 2.44
CA PHE A 178 -12.27 21.91 2.92
C PHE A 178 -12.80 20.93 1.89
N PHE A 179 -12.03 19.87 1.67
CA PHE A 179 -12.38 18.70 0.90
C PHE A 179 -12.27 17.49 1.83
N THR A 180 -13.39 16.99 2.33
CA THR A 180 -13.42 15.90 3.32
C THR A 180 -13.04 14.55 2.70
N PHE A 181 -12.82 13.53 3.54
CA PHE A 181 -12.51 12.17 3.09
C PHE A 181 -13.60 11.56 2.19
N ASP A 182 -14.86 11.97 2.41
CA ASP A 182 -16.03 11.53 1.63
C ASP A 182 -16.48 12.55 0.58
N GLN A 183 -15.60 13.52 0.26
CA GLN A 183 -15.73 14.47 -0.85
C GLN A 183 -16.85 15.51 -0.65
N ALA A 184 -17.13 15.89 0.61
CA ALA A 184 -17.88 17.08 0.92
C ALA A 184 -17.00 18.32 0.77
N ASN A 185 -17.51 19.32 0.04
CA ASN A 185 -16.84 20.60 -0.18
C ASN A 185 -17.56 21.70 0.59
N TYR A 186 -16.83 22.44 1.43
CA TYR A 186 -17.37 23.61 2.12
C TYR A 186 -16.28 24.62 2.46
N THR A 187 -16.69 25.86 2.73
CA THR A 187 -15.81 26.95 3.13
C THR A 187 -16.00 27.24 4.60
N PHE A 188 -14.91 27.48 5.34
CA PHE A 188 -14.99 27.84 6.76
C PHE A 188 -13.95 28.88 7.13
N ASN A 189 -14.40 30.06 7.57
CA ASN A 189 -13.51 31.17 7.92
C ASN A 189 -13.46 31.40 9.44
N GLY A 190 -12.79 30.52 10.18
CA GLY A 190 -12.55 30.70 11.61
C GLY A 190 -11.15 31.21 11.88
N ARG A 191 -10.98 32.24 12.72
CA ARG A 191 -9.66 32.70 13.19
C ARG A 191 -9.31 32.01 14.50
N GLY A 192 -8.28 31.16 14.49
CA GLY A 192 -7.87 30.36 15.65
C GLY A 192 -7.22 29.03 15.26
N GLU A 193 -7.11 28.14 16.24
CA GLU A 193 -6.58 26.78 16.07
C GLU A 193 -7.73 25.77 16.16
N PHE A 194 -7.77 24.79 15.24
CA PHE A 194 -8.88 23.86 15.10
C PHE A 194 -8.42 22.42 14.88
N VAL A 195 -9.24 21.47 15.29
CA VAL A 195 -9.04 20.04 15.03
C VAL A 195 -9.43 19.72 13.59
N LEU A 196 -8.47 19.32 12.77
CA LEU A 196 -8.73 18.87 11.39
C LEU A 196 -9.09 17.40 11.35
N VAL A 197 -8.31 16.57 12.04
CA VAL A 197 -8.55 15.13 12.21
C VAL A 197 -8.21 14.75 13.64
N ARG A 198 -9.10 14.04 14.30
CA ARG A 198 -8.92 13.42 15.60
C ARG A 198 -9.45 12.01 15.57
N VAL A 199 -8.60 11.07 15.95
CA VAL A 199 -8.91 9.65 16.10
C VAL A 199 -8.44 9.25 17.49
N ASN A 200 -9.35 8.69 18.29
CA ASN A 200 -9.02 8.14 19.60
C ASN A 200 -9.71 6.78 19.74
N ASP A 201 -9.19 5.79 19.02
CA ASP A 201 -9.73 4.44 18.96
C ASP A 201 -8.69 3.41 19.41
N VAL A 202 -9.12 2.19 19.70
CA VAL A 202 -8.21 1.07 20.00
C VAL A 202 -7.30 0.72 18.82
N LYS A 203 -7.73 1.00 17.59
CA LYS A 203 -6.96 0.77 16.36
C LYS A 203 -5.81 1.76 16.18
N GLY A 204 -5.91 2.96 16.75
CA GLY A 204 -4.91 4.00 16.56
C GLY A 204 -5.34 5.34 17.15
N LYS A 205 -4.36 6.21 17.38
CA LYS A 205 -4.59 7.57 17.86
C LYS A 205 -3.89 8.55 16.94
N LEU A 206 -4.63 9.46 16.33
CA LEU A 206 -4.07 10.45 15.42
C LEU A 206 -4.70 11.80 15.70
N GLU A 207 -3.87 12.85 15.75
CA GLU A 207 -4.33 14.21 15.89
C GLU A 207 -3.62 15.12 14.88
N ILE A 208 -4.41 15.81 14.06
CA ILE A 208 -3.98 16.80 13.07
C ILE A 208 -4.77 18.07 13.33
N GLN A 209 -4.06 19.17 13.53
CA GLN A 209 -4.60 20.47 13.89
C GLN A 209 -4.14 21.52 12.87
N GLY A 210 -4.99 22.51 12.63
CA GLY A 210 -4.74 23.61 11.70
C GLY A 210 -4.87 24.94 12.40
N ARG A 211 -3.96 25.87 12.07
CA ARG A 211 -4.04 27.26 12.50
C ARG A 211 -4.49 28.11 11.31
N PHE A 212 -5.51 28.93 11.56
CA PHE A 212 -6.07 29.85 10.58
C PHE A 212 -5.97 31.28 11.08
N GLU A 213 -5.34 32.13 10.28
CA GLU A 213 -5.11 33.54 10.61
C GLU A 213 -5.63 34.43 9.49
N THR A 214 -5.90 35.70 9.82
CA THR A 214 -6.26 36.70 8.82
C THR A 214 -5.03 37.11 8.01
N PRO A 215 -5.16 37.30 6.68
CA PRO A 215 -4.07 37.84 5.88
C PRO A 215 -3.61 39.21 6.40
N LEU A 216 -2.30 39.45 6.39
CA LEU A 216 -1.74 40.74 6.76
C LEU A 216 -2.08 41.81 5.72
N ARG A 217 -2.49 43.00 6.18
CA ARG A 217 -2.67 44.19 5.32
C ARG A 217 -1.36 44.53 4.61
N LYS A 218 -1.37 44.62 3.29
CA LYS A 218 -0.20 45.08 2.51
C LYS A 218 -0.18 46.61 2.45
N GLN A 219 -1.35 47.24 2.42
CA GLN A 219 -1.54 48.69 2.46
C GLN A 219 -2.66 49.07 3.44
N LEU A 220 -2.65 50.32 3.95
CA LEU A 220 -3.68 50.81 4.88
C LEU A 220 -5.08 50.85 4.26
N ASP A 221 -5.16 51.05 2.93
CA ASP A 221 -6.40 51.16 2.16
C ASP A 221 -6.87 49.84 1.55
N ASP A 222 -6.20 48.71 1.86
CA ASP A 222 -6.63 47.39 1.40
C ASP A 222 -8.02 47.08 2.02
N TYR A 223 -9.02 46.93 1.16
CA TYR A 223 -10.32 46.39 1.55
C TYR A 223 -10.16 44.91 1.88
N ILE A 224 -9.96 44.59 3.16
CA ILE A 224 -9.91 43.21 3.63
C ILE A 224 -11.34 42.79 4.00
N VAL A 225 -11.90 41.88 3.21
CA VAL A 225 -13.03 41.07 3.67
C VAL A 225 -12.52 40.18 4.81
N ASN A 226 -13.32 40.03 5.87
CA ASN A 226 -12.98 39.17 7.02
C ASN A 226 -12.89 37.70 6.60
N GLY A 227 -11.72 37.31 6.08
CA GLY A 227 -11.36 35.96 5.68
C GLY A 227 -10.10 35.48 6.41
N THR A 228 -9.86 34.19 6.34
CA THR A 228 -8.74 33.51 7.00
C THR A 228 -8.03 32.60 6.01
N LEU A 229 -6.79 32.22 6.33
CA LEU A 229 -6.01 31.27 5.55
C LEU A 229 -5.25 30.34 6.48
N LEU A 230 -4.98 29.12 6.01
CA LEU A 230 -4.18 28.15 6.75
C LEU A 230 -2.73 28.65 6.83
N THR A 231 -2.23 28.90 8.04
CA THR A 231 -0.86 29.38 8.25
C THR A 231 0.06 28.32 8.85
N ALA A 232 -0.49 27.37 9.60
CA ALA A 232 0.29 26.29 10.19
C ALA A 232 -0.51 25.01 10.39
N VAL A 233 0.20 23.89 10.44
CA VAL A 233 -0.37 22.56 10.71
C VAL A 233 0.48 21.88 11.78
N ALA A 234 -0.16 21.38 12.83
CA ALA A 234 0.47 20.56 13.86
C ALA A 234 -0.11 19.15 13.84
N MET A 235 0.71 18.15 14.10
CA MET A 235 0.31 16.75 13.93
C MET A 235 1.10 15.81 14.85
N ARG A 236 0.42 14.78 15.33
CA ARG A 236 0.97 13.76 16.22
C ARG A 236 0.21 12.43 16.08
N ASP A 237 0.95 11.32 16.01
CA ASP A 237 0.40 9.96 16.03
C ASP A 237 0.76 9.27 17.34
N ASN A 238 -0.24 8.98 18.16
CA ASN A 238 -0.11 8.26 19.42
C ASN A 238 1.06 8.78 20.31
N VAL A 239 2.18 8.06 20.32
CA VAL A 239 3.38 8.36 21.13
C VAL A 239 4.55 8.93 20.29
N SER A 240 4.27 9.37 19.07
CA SER A 240 5.23 10.04 18.20
C SER A 240 5.68 11.38 18.77
N ASP A 241 6.79 11.89 18.22
CA ASP A 241 7.14 13.30 18.32
C ASP A 241 6.08 14.16 17.64
N THR A 242 5.88 15.37 18.15
CA THR A 242 4.96 16.35 17.55
C THR A 242 5.67 17.06 16.40
N VAL A 243 5.00 17.14 15.25
CA VAL A 243 5.52 17.86 14.08
C VAL A 243 4.66 19.08 13.83
N GLU A 244 5.29 20.24 13.65
CA GLU A 244 4.64 21.48 13.27
C GLU A 244 5.25 22.03 11.99
N ILE A 245 4.39 22.46 11.07
CA ILE A 245 4.79 23.05 9.80
C ILE A 245 4.10 24.40 9.68
N HIS A 246 4.89 25.48 9.57
CA HIS A 246 4.40 26.85 9.51
C HIS A 246 4.78 27.51 8.18
N LEU A 247 3.89 28.30 7.61
CA LEU A 247 4.18 29.16 6.47
C LEU A 247 5.18 30.25 6.87
N ARG A 248 6.26 30.42 6.11
CA ARG A 248 7.22 31.49 6.38
C ARG A 248 6.65 32.84 5.94
N PRO A 249 6.84 33.91 6.73
CA PRO A 249 6.55 35.26 6.26
C PRO A 249 7.35 35.59 5.00
N ARG A 250 6.80 36.41 4.10
CA ARG A 250 7.47 36.78 2.84
C ARG A 250 8.87 37.37 3.03
N ALA A 251 9.10 38.11 4.11
CA ALA A 251 10.42 38.66 4.43
C ALA A 251 11.48 37.58 4.74
N ALA A 252 11.05 36.38 5.17
CA ALA A 252 11.90 35.26 5.55
C ALA A 252 11.80 34.05 4.59
N SER A 253 11.11 34.22 3.45
CA SER A 253 10.83 33.13 2.50
C SER A 253 11.75 33.10 1.26
N TRP A 254 12.87 33.83 1.28
CA TRP A 254 13.79 33.94 0.14
C TRP A 254 14.50 32.61 -0.19
N GLN A 255 14.81 31.78 0.81
CA GLN A 255 15.43 30.45 0.61
C GLN A 255 14.44 29.30 0.82
N TYR A 256 13.74 29.33 1.95
CA TYR A 256 12.81 28.28 2.36
C TYR A 256 11.40 28.85 2.48
N GLN A 257 10.37 28.09 2.10
CA GLN A 257 8.97 28.53 2.18
C GLN A 257 8.27 28.13 3.49
N LEU A 258 8.79 27.11 4.18
CA LEU A 258 8.20 26.55 5.40
C LEU A 258 9.18 26.55 6.57
N TYR A 259 8.68 26.77 7.79
CA TYR A 259 9.35 26.34 9.02
C TYR A 259 8.87 24.93 9.35
N LEU A 260 9.81 24.01 9.57
CA LEU A 260 9.53 22.67 10.08
C LEU A 260 10.09 22.60 11.51
N ILE A 261 9.23 22.31 12.47
CA ILE A 261 9.60 22.17 13.88
C ILE A 261 9.20 20.76 14.33
N VAL A 262 10.12 20.05 14.97
CA VAL A 262 9.84 18.75 15.59
C VAL A 262 10.09 18.89 17.08
N ASN A 263 9.04 18.70 17.87
CA ASN A 263 8.96 19.01 19.31
C ASN A 263 9.27 20.49 19.62
N THR A 264 10.56 20.86 19.63
CA THR A 264 11.04 22.22 19.94
C THR A 264 12.17 22.68 19.02
N GLU A 265 12.58 21.85 18.06
CA GLU A 265 13.76 22.09 17.23
C GLU A 265 13.38 22.36 15.78
N TYR A 266 14.04 23.36 15.18
CA TYR A 266 13.89 23.65 13.76
C TYR A 266 14.68 22.64 12.92
N ILE A 267 14.00 21.99 12.00
CA ILE A 267 14.57 20.98 11.11
C ILE A 267 14.72 21.54 9.70
N TYR A 268 15.84 21.20 9.06
CA TYR A 268 16.23 21.69 7.74
C TYR A 268 16.74 20.56 6.87
N PHE A 269 16.52 20.68 5.56
CA PHE A 269 16.99 19.75 4.53
C PHE A 269 18.13 20.41 3.73
N TRP A 270 19.37 20.24 4.21
CA TRP A 270 20.54 20.93 3.65
C TRP A 270 21.08 20.29 2.37
N ASP A 271 20.97 18.97 2.24
CA ASP A 271 21.48 18.21 1.10
C ASP A 271 20.55 17.06 0.67
N GLU A 272 20.92 16.41 -0.44
CA GLU A 272 20.21 15.26 -0.99
C GLU A 272 20.23 14.03 -0.06
N THR A 273 21.23 13.92 0.83
CA THR A 273 21.37 12.78 1.75
C THR A 273 20.46 12.89 2.97
N MET A 274 20.10 14.11 3.36
CA MET A 274 19.22 14.43 4.48
C MET A 274 17.75 14.54 4.07
N ARG A 275 17.39 14.24 2.81
CA ARG A 275 15.99 14.32 2.30
C ARG A 275 14.97 13.57 3.13
N ILE A 276 15.39 12.56 3.89
CA ILE A 276 14.55 11.77 4.78
C ILE A 276 15.17 11.86 6.18
N GLN A 277 14.38 12.30 7.16
CA GLN A 277 14.79 12.39 8.56
C GLN A 277 13.80 11.59 9.42
N ASN A 278 14.34 10.78 10.32
CA ASN A 278 13.55 9.85 11.13
C ASN A 278 13.56 10.30 12.59
N PHE A 279 12.36 10.42 13.16
CA PHE A 279 12.11 10.78 14.54
C PHE A 279 11.30 9.67 15.23
N LYS A 280 10.97 9.86 16.50
CA LYS A 280 10.16 8.87 17.23
C LYS A 280 8.75 8.87 16.65
N GLY A 281 8.31 7.72 16.14
CA GLY A 281 6.95 7.53 15.62
C GLY A 281 6.61 8.28 14.31
N VAL A 282 7.56 9.04 13.74
CA VAL A 282 7.34 9.81 12.52
C VAL A 282 8.61 9.91 11.68
N THR A 283 8.45 9.82 10.36
CA THR A 283 9.50 10.05 9.37
C THR A 283 9.09 11.20 8.48
N ILE A 284 9.96 12.18 8.31
CA ILE A 284 9.67 13.40 7.56
C ILE A 284 10.59 13.45 6.35
N TYR A 285 10.04 13.71 5.18
CA TYR A 285 10.84 13.83 3.97
C TYR A 285 10.42 14.98 3.05
N GLN A 286 11.39 15.47 2.29
CA GLN A 286 11.17 16.43 1.21
C GLN A 286 11.21 15.68 -0.14
N PRO A 287 10.10 15.64 -0.90
CA PRO A 287 10.05 14.95 -2.19
C PRO A 287 11.11 15.47 -3.17
N THR A 288 11.58 14.59 -4.05
CA THR A 288 12.63 14.92 -5.03
C THR A 288 12.16 16.03 -5.98
N GLY A 289 13.06 16.92 -6.37
CA GLY A 289 12.75 18.10 -7.19
C GLY A 289 12.37 19.36 -6.39
N TYR A 290 12.09 19.23 -5.09
CA TYR A 290 11.93 20.35 -4.17
C TYR A 290 13.21 20.56 -3.36
N TYR A 291 13.61 21.83 -3.21
CA TYR A 291 14.85 22.26 -2.53
C TYR A 291 14.63 23.42 -1.55
N ASN A 292 13.57 24.19 -1.76
CA ASN A 292 13.21 25.38 -0.99
C ASN A 292 12.21 25.07 0.14
N MET A 293 12.12 23.81 0.61
CA MET A 293 11.15 23.40 1.63
C MET A 293 9.73 23.90 1.36
N SER A 294 9.30 23.89 0.10
CA SER A 294 7.93 24.25 -0.29
C SER A 294 6.98 23.06 -0.27
N LYS A 295 7.50 21.86 -0.02
CA LYS A 295 6.71 20.62 0.06
C LYS A 295 7.37 19.67 1.05
N ILE A 296 6.64 19.34 2.11
CA ILE A 296 7.10 18.44 3.18
C ILE A 296 6.03 17.38 3.41
N VAL A 297 6.46 16.13 3.62
CA VAL A 297 5.59 15.00 3.91
C VAL A 297 6.02 14.38 5.24
N ALA A 298 5.07 14.22 6.15
CA ALA A 298 5.22 13.48 7.40
C ALA A 298 4.51 12.13 7.30
N MET A 299 5.22 11.06 7.66
CA MET A 299 4.77 9.67 7.60
C MET A 299 4.78 9.08 9.01
N PHE A 300 3.63 8.64 9.50
CA PHE A 300 3.47 8.15 10.86
C PHE A 300 3.45 6.62 10.95
N ASP A 301 3.73 6.06 12.13
CA ASP A 301 3.74 4.60 12.37
C ASP A 301 2.39 3.93 12.08
N SER A 302 1.27 4.65 12.28
CA SER A 302 -0.07 4.20 11.88
C SER A 302 -0.26 4.05 10.37
N GLY A 303 0.69 4.53 9.55
CA GLY A 303 0.57 4.64 8.09
C GLY A 303 -0.14 5.91 7.62
N ALA A 304 -0.55 6.79 8.54
CA ALA A 304 -1.08 8.10 8.19
C ALA A 304 0.01 8.98 7.56
N GLY A 305 -0.34 9.66 6.48
CA GLY A 305 0.50 10.59 5.75
C GLY A 305 -0.07 11.99 5.76
N VAL A 306 0.76 12.98 6.05
CA VAL A 306 0.37 14.39 6.00
C VAL A 306 1.35 15.13 5.12
N GLU A 307 0.85 15.72 4.03
CA GLU A 307 1.62 16.54 3.13
C GLU A 307 1.21 18.01 3.30
N VAL A 308 2.20 18.86 3.49
CA VAL A 308 2.03 20.31 3.54
C VAL A 308 2.86 20.93 2.42
N MET A 309 2.24 21.74 1.59
CA MET A 309 2.90 22.39 0.46
C MET A 309 2.51 23.86 0.30
N VAL A 310 3.39 24.63 -0.31
CA VAL A 310 3.19 26.06 -0.59
C VAL A 310 3.09 26.27 -2.09
N ASN A 311 1.94 26.76 -2.56
CA ASN A 311 1.71 27.18 -3.93
C ASN A 311 1.39 28.68 -3.93
N ASN A 312 2.22 29.52 -4.56
CA ASN A 312 2.00 30.98 -4.65
C ASN A 312 1.60 31.65 -3.32
N ASP A 313 2.35 31.40 -2.24
CA ASP A 313 2.09 31.89 -0.87
C ASP A 313 0.84 31.31 -0.18
N GLN A 314 0.13 30.36 -0.80
CA GLN A 314 -0.95 29.62 -0.15
C GLN A 314 -0.41 28.31 0.43
N LEU A 315 -0.72 28.05 1.70
CA LEU A 315 -0.50 26.75 2.31
C LEU A 315 -1.63 25.80 1.91
N MET A 316 -1.26 24.63 1.38
CA MET A 316 -2.18 23.55 1.06
C MET A 316 -1.82 22.34 1.95
N LEU A 317 -2.86 21.74 2.53
CA LEU A 317 -2.76 20.51 3.31
C LEU A 317 -3.40 19.37 2.53
N ASN A 318 -2.72 18.23 2.50
CA ASN A 318 -3.21 16.97 1.98
C ASN A 318 -3.03 15.89 3.05
N VAL A 319 -4.10 15.17 3.39
CA VAL A 319 -4.08 14.11 4.40
C VAL A 319 -4.43 12.78 3.75
N PHE A 320 -3.59 11.77 3.99
CA PHE A 320 -3.72 10.41 3.47
C PHE A 320 -3.85 9.44 4.63
N LEU A 321 -4.99 8.74 4.75
CA LEU A 321 -5.24 7.81 5.86
C LEU A 321 -5.40 6.38 5.36
N PRO A 322 -4.71 5.38 5.93
CA PRO A 322 -4.93 3.99 5.56
C PRO A 322 -6.26 3.47 6.13
N VAL A 323 -6.78 2.36 5.59
CA VAL A 323 -8.19 1.91 5.83
C VAL A 323 -8.51 1.62 7.30
N GLU A 324 -7.49 1.44 8.14
CA GLU A 324 -7.62 1.23 9.57
C GLU A 324 -8.34 2.41 10.26
N PHE A 325 -8.28 3.61 9.66
CA PHE A 325 -8.98 4.81 10.11
C PHE A 325 -10.43 4.92 9.60
N PHE A 326 -10.93 3.93 8.86
CA PHE A 326 -12.32 3.91 8.39
C PHE A 326 -13.30 3.81 9.57
N ASN A 327 -14.35 4.66 9.55
CA ASN A 327 -15.38 4.80 10.58
C ASN A 327 -14.89 5.25 11.97
N VAL A 328 -13.73 5.92 12.07
CA VAL A 328 -13.20 6.39 13.37
C VAL A 328 -12.65 7.82 13.36
N THR A 329 -12.73 8.53 12.22
CA THR A 329 -12.23 9.91 12.11
C THR A 329 -13.26 10.93 12.59
N HIS A 330 -12.82 11.96 13.30
CA HIS A 330 -13.63 13.11 13.64
C HIS A 330 -12.86 14.40 13.39
N GLY A 331 -13.53 15.54 13.17
CA GLY A 331 -12.90 16.84 12.95
C GLY A 331 -13.43 17.53 11.69
N LEU A 332 -12.75 18.60 11.28
CA LEU A 332 -13.14 19.37 10.10
C LEU A 332 -13.00 18.60 8.77
N LEU A 333 -12.16 17.55 8.69
CA LEU A 333 -12.07 16.71 7.48
C LEU A 333 -13.11 15.59 7.41
N GLY A 334 -14.08 15.57 8.33
CA GLY A 334 -15.25 14.71 8.25
C GLY A 334 -15.10 13.32 8.90
N PHE A 335 -16.20 12.57 8.86
CA PHE A 335 -16.29 11.21 9.38
C PHE A 335 -16.21 10.23 8.23
N TRP A 336 -15.06 9.57 8.09
CA TRP A 336 -14.74 8.78 6.91
C TRP A 336 -15.48 7.44 6.90
N ASP A 337 -16.62 7.37 6.22
CA ASP A 337 -17.46 6.18 6.07
C ASP A 337 -18.02 5.95 4.65
N LYS A 338 -17.52 6.70 3.65
CA LYS A 338 -17.99 6.77 2.26
C LYS A 338 -19.32 7.48 2.08
N LYS A 339 -19.79 8.24 3.08
CA LYS A 339 -21.02 9.04 2.99
C LYS A 339 -20.73 10.48 3.36
N LYS A 340 -20.98 11.37 2.41
CA LYS A 340 -20.80 12.81 2.61
C LYS A 340 -21.86 13.43 3.52
N GLU A 341 -22.97 12.74 3.77
CA GLU A 341 -24.14 13.30 4.46
C GLU A 341 -23.91 13.51 5.96
N ASN A 342 -23.00 12.76 6.57
CA ASN A 342 -22.65 12.78 7.99
C ASN A 342 -21.25 13.35 8.27
N ASP A 343 -20.58 13.91 7.25
CA ASP A 343 -19.27 14.54 7.42
C ASP A 343 -19.28 15.71 8.41
N PHE A 344 -20.40 16.43 8.50
CA PHE A 344 -20.54 17.57 9.41
C PHE A 344 -20.97 17.14 10.80
N MET A 345 -20.16 16.28 11.41
CA MET A 345 -20.35 15.79 12.77
C MET A 345 -19.63 16.70 13.79
N PRO A 346 -20.35 17.42 14.67
CA PRO A 346 -19.72 18.17 15.74
C PRO A 346 -19.08 17.24 16.80
N PRO A 347 -18.21 17.76 17.70
CA PRO A 347 -17.62 16.95 18.76
C PRO A 347 -18.65 16.30 19.69
N LEU A 348 -19.79 16.98 19.89
CA LEU A 348 -20.91 16.52 20.69
C LEU A 348 -22.21 16.75 19.91
N GLY A 349 -23.06 15.72 19.85
CA GLY A 349 -24.37 15.79 19.18
C GLY A 349 -24.44 14.99 17.88
N SER A 350 -25.53 15.20 17.13
CA SER A 350 -25.74 14.60 15.81
C SER A 350 -25.13 15.45 14.70
N TYR A 351 -24.82 14.83 13.57
CA TYR A 351 -24.38 15.55 12.37
C TYR A 351 -25.43 16.54 11.88
N ILE A 352 -24.98 17.59 11.18
CA ILE A 352 -25.85 18.51 10.46
C ILE A 352 -25.87 18.17 8.97
N PRO A 353 -26.98 18.39 8.24
CA PRO A 353 -27.04 18.11 6.81
C PRO A 353 -26.04 18.93 5.99
N ILE A 354 -25.45 18.33 4.96
CA ILE A 354 -24.53 19.01 4.04
C ILE A 354 -25.16 20.18 3.27
N THR A 355 -26.48 20.20 3.15
CA THR A 355 -27.25 21.29 2.49
C THR A 355 -27.53 22.48 3.41
N SER A 356 -27.00 22.46 4.64
CA SER A 356 -27.17 23.56 5.59
C SER A 356 -26.48 24.84 5.10
N SER A 357 -26.96 26.00 5.53
CA SER A 357 -26.33 27.28 5.20
C SER A 357 -24.92 27.38 5.78
N SER A 358 -24.05 28.17 5.15
CA SER A 358 -22.69 28.46 5.65
C SER A 358 -22.67 28.95 7.09
N GLN A 359 -23.68 29.74 7.51
CA GLN A 359 -23.86 30.15 8.90
C GLN A 359 -24.07 28.97 9.85
N MET A 360 -24.93 28.03 9.47
CA MET A 360 -25.20 26.85 10.31
C MET A 360 -23.99 25.92 10.36
N ILE A 361 -23.27 25.75 9.24
CA ILE A 361 -22.04 24.97 9.18
C ILE A 361 -20.97 25.60 10.10
N TYR A 362 -20.85 26.93 10.10
CA TYR A 362 -19.94 27.66 10.97
C TYR A 362 -20.31 27.47 12.45
N ASP A 363 -21.55 27.80 12.84
CA ASP A 363 -21.96 27.87 14.25
C ASP A 363 -22.15 26.49 14.89
N ARG A 364 -22.71 25.52 14.16
CA ARG A 364 -23.15 24.23 14.73
C ARG A 364 -22.21 23.07 14.43
N PHE A 365 -21.15 23.28 13.66
CA PHE A 365 -20.17 22.25 13.32
C PHE A 365 -18.74 22.77 13.43
N ALA A 366 -18.33 23.66 12.54
CA ALA A 366 -16.91 23.93 12.34
C ALA A 366 -16.28 24.72 13.50
N ASN A 367 -16.96 25.75 14.01
CA ASN A 367 -16.44 26.53 15.14
C ASN A 367 -16.45 25.74 16.46
N LEU A 368 -17.19 24.63 16.55
CA LEU A 368 -17.18 23.74 17.72
C LEU A 368 -15.91 22.88 17.81
N TRP A 369 -15.15 22.75 16.71
CA TRP A 369 -13.86 22.07 16.67
C TRP A 369 -12.67 22.98 17.03
N ARG A 370 -12.94 24.20 17.53
CA ARG A 370 -11.93 25.14 18.02
C ARG A 370 -11.21 24.54 19.24
N LEU A 371 -9.89 24.68 19.26
CA LEU A 371 -9.03 24.16 20.32
C LEU A 371 -9.02 25.08 21.54
N THR A 372 -8.65 24.49 22.68
CA THR A 372 -8.24 25.23 23.88
C THR A 372 -6.72 25.22 24.01
N GLU A 373 -6.14 26.11 24.82
CA GLU A 373 -4.70 26.18 25.04
C GLU A 373 -4.09 24.84 25.51
N ASN A 374 -4.84 24.05 26.29
CA ASN A 374 -4.36 22.75 26.79
C ASN A 374 -4.41 21.63 25.74
N ASP A 375 -5.29 21.76 24.74
CA ASP A 375 -5.48 20.76 23.69
C ASP A 375 -4.60 21.03 22.45
N ALA A 376 -4.02 22.24 22.35
CA ALA A 376 -3.19 22.63 21.23
C ALA A 376 -1.86 21.86 21.21
N LEU A 377 -1.55 21.26 20.07
CA LEU A 377 -0.25 20.64 19.79
C LEU A 377 0.83 21.67 19.45
N PHE A 378 0.43 22.89 19.08
CA PHE A 378 1.34 23.95 18.68
C PHE A 378 2.19 24.45 19.84
N ASN A 379 3.48 24.67 19.59
CA ASN A 379 4.38 25.22 20.58
C ASN A 379 4.47 26.75 20.48
N HIS A 380 3.55 27.42 21.17
CA HIS A 380 3.45 28.89 21.28
C HIS A 380 4.72 29.55 21.85
N LYS A 381 5.51 28.84 22.66
CA LYS A 381 6.77 29.36 23.20
C LYS A 381 7.85 29.48 22.14
N VAL A 382 7.90 28.56 21.19
CA VAL A 382 8.87 28.57 20.08
C VAL A 382 8.56 29.69 19.10
N THR A 383 7.27 29.96 18.84
CA THR A 383 6.88 31.07 17.95
C THR A 383 6.93 32.44 18.62
N GLY A 384 7.01 32.50 19.95
CA GLY A 384 7.10 33.74 20.73
C GLY A 384 5.77 34.45 20.96
N TYR A 385 4.64 33.83 20.61
CA TYR A 385 3.29 34.39 20.77
C TYR A 385 2.44 33.46 21.63
N LEU A 386 1.61 34.02 22.52
CA LEU A 386 0.66 33.27 23.33
C LEU A 386 -0.48 32.70 22.48
N PHE A 387 -1.17 31.66 22.96
CA PHE A 387 -2.35 31.07 22.32
C PHE A 387 -3.41 32.13 21.93
N GLY A 388 -3.71 33.06 22.85
CA GLY A 388 -4.68 34.14 22.64
C GLY A 388 -4.27 35.19 21.58
N HIS A 389 -3.04 35.16 21.05
CA HIS A 389 -2.68 35.95 19.87
C HIS A 389 -3.35 35.42 18.60
N TYR A 390 -3.50 34.10 18.52
CA TYR A 390 -4.04 33.39 17.37
C TYR A 390 -5.55 33.15 17.51
N ASP A 391 -6.02 32.87 18.72
CA ASP A 391 -7.44 32.61 18.99
C ASP A 391 -8.26 33.91 19.10
N ASP A 392 -9.18 34.11 18.15
CA ASP A 392 -10.11 35.24 18.15
C ASP A 392 -11.56 34.75 18.05
N GLN A 393 -12.23 34.68 19.20
CA GLN A 393 -13.65 34.28 19.29
C GLN A 393 -14.62 35.39 18.87
N GLY A 394 -14.13 36.65 18.86
CA GLY A 394 -14.88 37.82 18.42
C GLY A 394 -14.90 37.96 16.91
N PHE A 395 -14.03 37.24 16.19
CA PHE A 395 -13.97 37.25 14.73
C PHE A 395 -15.34 36.92 14.12
N ARG A 396 -15.75 37.72 13.14
CA ARG A 396 -16.99 37.55 12.39
C ARG A 396 -16.64 37.41 10.90
N PRO A 397 -16.61 36.18 10.38
CA PRO A 397 -16.29 35.96 8.98
C PRO A 397 -17.40 36.42 8.05
N ASN A 398 -17.04 36.64 6.79
CA ASN A 398 -18.04 36.67 5.74
C ASN A 398 -18.55 35.23 5.50
N LEU A 399 -19.85 35.01 5.63
CA LEU A 399 -20.50 33.71 5.46
C LEU A 399 -21.52 33.72 4.32
N GLU A 400 -21.54 34.78 3.51
CA GLU A 400 -22.34 34.85 2.29
C GLU A 400 -21.79 33.88 1.23
N ASP A 401 -22.66 33.08 0.63
CA ASP A 401 -22.32 32.13 -0.43
C ASP A 401 -23.28 32.29 -1.63
N PRO A 402 -22.82 32.83 -2.77
CA PRO A 402 -21.53 33.50 -2.97
C PRO A 402 -21.50 34.90 -2.30
N PRO A 403 -20.32 35.43 -1.95
CA PRO A 403 -20.19 36.75 -1.35
C PRO A 403 -20.63 37.84 -2.32
N MET A 404 -21.26 38.91 -1.81
CA MET A 404 -21.63 40.05 -2.63
C MET A 404 -20.39 40.76 -3.17
N ILE A 405 -20.38 41.10 -4.46
CA ILE A 405 -19.32 41.91 -5.08
C ILE A 405 -19.42 43.32 -4.50
N PRO A 406 -18.40 43.82 -3.78
CA PRO A 406 -18.49 45.15 -3.18
C PRO A 406 -18.46 46.23 -4.27
N GLN A 407 -19.27 47.27 -4.13
CA GLN A 407 -19.46 48.32 -5.15
C GLN A 407 -18.18 49.11 -5.49
N ASN A 408 -17.15 49.05 -4.64
CA ASN A 408 -15.90 49.78 -4.77
C ASN A 408 -14.78 49.00 -5.49
N PHE A 409 -15.04 47.80 -5.99
CA PHE A 409 -14.01 47.01 -6.68
C PHE A 409 -13.87 47.36 -8.16
N THR A 410 -12.62 47.35 -8.62
CA THR A 410 -12.19 47.73 -9.98
C THR A 410 -12.37 46.63 -11.04
N PHE A 411 -12.68 45.39 -10.65
CA PHE A 411 -12.75 44.25 -11.56
C PHE A 411 -14.15 44.05 -12.13
N ARG A 412 -14.22 43.63 -13.40
CA ARG A 412 -15.48 43.32 -14.08
C ARG A 412 -15.89 41.89 -13.74
N ALA A 413 -17.20 41.60 -13.77
CA ALA A 413 -17.71 40.23 -13.63
C ALA A 413 -17.07 39.24 -14.63
N GLN A 414 -16.63 39.74 -15.79
CA GLN A 414 -15.90 38.97 -16.79
C GLN A 414 -14.54 38.47 -16.27
N ASP A 415 -13.81 39.24 -15.46
CA ASP A 415 -12.49 38.86 -14.95
C ASP A 415 -12.58 37.64 -14.02
N ILE A 416 -13.68 37.56 -13.27
CA ILE A 416 -14.02 36.42 -12.41
C ILE A 416 -14.33 35.20 -13.28
N ALA A 417 -15.18 35.35 -14.30
CA ALA A 417 -15.53 34.26 -15.21
C ALA A 417 -14.30 33.71 -15.96
N ASP A 418 -13.43 34.60 -16.43
CA ASP A 418 -12.20 34.25 -17.16
C ASP A 418 -11.19 33.53 -16.26
N THR A 419 -11.10 33.90 -14.99
CA THR A 419 -10.15 33.30 -14.04
C THR A 419 -10.70 32.00 -13.44
N CYS A 420 -11.90 32.05 -12.87
CA CYS A 420 -12.46 30.99 -12.05
C CYS A 420 -13.33 30.00 -12.82
N SER A 421 -13.88 30.41 -13.97
CA SER A 421 -14.85 29.62 -14.73
C SER A 421 -16.05 29.24 -13.84
N SER A 422 -16.20 27.97 -13.45
CA SER A 422 -17.30 27.47 -12.63
C SER A 422 -16.89 27.07 -11.21
N SER A 423 -15.64 27.28 -10.80
CA SER A 423 -15.15 26.94 -9.46
C SER A 423 -15.73 27.92 -8.44
N LYS A 424 -16.54 27.41 -7.50
CA LYS A 424 -17.13 28.22 -6.42
C LYS A 424 -16.06 28.74 -5.46
N SER A 425 -15.11 27.87 -5.10
CA SER A 425 -13.96 28.21 -4.26
C SER A 425 -13.14 29.36 -4.85
N CYS A 426 -12.78 29.28 -6.14
CA CYS A 426 -12.06 30.36 -6.80
C CYS A 426 -12.87 31.67 -6.84
N ILE A 427 -14.17 31.60 -7.13
CA ILE A 427 -15.02 32.81 -7.17
C ILE A 427 -15.05 33.47 -5.80
N TYR A 428 -15.20 32.68 -4.74
CA TYR A 428 -15.17 33.14 -3.36
C TYR A 428 -13.84 33.85 -3.06
N ASP A 429 -12.70 33.18 -3.28
CA ASP A 429 -11.36 33.74 -3.06
C ASP A 429 -11.11 35.02 -3.86
N PHE A 430 -11.58 35.06 -5.11
CA PHE A 430 -11.41 36.24 -5.96
C PHE A 430 -12.12 37.45 -5.36
N ILE A 431 -13.35 37.26 -4.86
CA ILE A 431 -14.16 38.34 -4.28
C ILE A 431 -13.61 38.75 -2.91
N VAL A 432 -13.21 37.79 -2.08
CA VAL A 432 -12.73 38.03 -0.70
C VAL A 432 -11.34 38.67 -0.70
N THR A 433 -10.43 38.22 -1.55
CA THR A 433 -9.05 38.70 -1.56
C THR A 433 -8.78 39.82 -2.57
N GLY A 434 -9.60 39.94 -3.62
CA GLY A 434 -9.32 40.83 -4.75
C GLY A 434 -8.08 40.45 -5.56
N ASP A 435 -7.45 39.28 -5.29
CA ASP A 435 -6.19 38.87 -5.91
C ASP A 435 -6.41 37.75 -6.92
N ARG A 436 -6.28 38.09 -8.21
CA ARG A 436 -6.38 37.14 -9.33
C ARG A 436 -5.40 35.97 -9.21
N LYS A 437 -4.19 36.21 -8.70
CA LYS A 437 -3.17 35.17 -8.56
C LYS A 437 -3.55 34.21 -7.44
N PHE A 438 -4.10 34.71 -6.35
CA PHE A 438 -4.60 33.90 -5.25
C PHE A 438 -5.75 33.01 -5.71
N ALA A 439 -6.79 33.58 -6.30
CA ALA A 439 -7.95 32.84 -6.79
C ALA A 439 -7.60 31.77 -7.85
N SER A 440 -6.73 32.10 -8.82
CA SER A 440 -6.28 31.12 -9.82
C SER A 440 -5.46 29.98 -9.21
N THR A 441 -4.72 30.23 -8.13
CA THR A 441 -4.01 29.19 -7.38
C THR A 441 -4.99 28.27 -6.67
N THR A 442 -6.02 28.83 -6.03
CA THR A 442 -7.10 28.06 -5.38
C THR A 442 -7.80 27.12 -6.37
N LYS A 443 -8.13 27.61 -7.57
CA LYS A 443 -8.69 26.78 -8.64
C LYS A 443 -7.77 25.60 -9.01
N SER A 444 -6.47 25.86 -9.11
CA SER A 444 -5.48 24.83 -9.42
C SER A 444 -5.36 23.79 -8.30
N ASN A 445 -5.40 24.23 -7.04
CA ASN A 445 -5.34 23.35 -5.87
C ASN A 445 -6.61 22.50 -5.73
N GLU A 446 -7.79 23.09 -5.96
CA GLU A 446 -9.08 22.39 -6.00
C GLU A 446 -9.08 21.30 -7.09
N ALA A 447 -8.66 21.65 -8.31
CA ALA A 447 -8.56 20.69 -9.40
C ALA A 447 -7.58 19.55 -9.10
N ALA A 448 -6.45 19.86 -8.46
CA ALA A 448 -5.49 18.86 -8.01
C ALA A 448 -6.10 17.92 -6.96
N ALA A 449 -6.82 18.45 -5.96
CA ALA A 449 -7.47 17.65 -4.94
C ALA A 449 -8.52 16.69 -5.54
N HIS A 450 -9.37 17.17 -6.43
CA HIS A 450 -10.33 16.32 -7.13
C HIS A 450 -9.66 15.25 -8.02
N SER A 451 -8.54 15.59 -8.68
CA SER A 451 -7.78 14.62 -9.48
C SER A 451 -7.20 13.51 -8.60
N VAL A 452 -6.58 13.88 -7.47
CA VAL A 452 -6.02 12.92 -6.51
C VAL A 452 -7.12 12.00 -5.96
N ALA A 453 -8.24 12.57 -5.51
CA ALA A 453 -9.37 11.80 -4.99
C ALA A 453 -9.94 10.81 -6.02
N LYS A 454 -10.02 11.22 -7.29
CA LYS A 454 -10.48 10.38 -8.39
C LYS A 454 -9.51 9.23 -8.66
N GLU A 455 -8.21 9.51 -8.73
CA GLU A 455 -7.18 8.51 -9.02
C GLU A 455 -7.04 7.49 -7.87
N ILE A 456 -7.17 7.91 -6.61
CA ILE A 456 -7.16 7.03 -5.45
C ILE A 456 -8.34 6.04 -5.46
N LYS A 457 -9.51 6.47 -5.96
CA LYS A 457 -10.73 5.64 -6.04
C LYS A 457 -10.70 4.63 -7.20
N GLU A 458 -9.73 4.72 -8.10
CA GLU A 458 -9.62 3.81 -9.24
C GLU A 458 -9.21 2.40 -8.77
N GLU A 459 -10.15 1.46 -8.89
CA GLU A 459 -9.91 0.06 -8.55
C GLU A 459 -9.02 -0.62 -9.61
N VAL A 460 -7.86 -1.09 -9.19
CA VAL A 460 -6.93 -1.83 -10.04
C VAL A 460 -7.06 -3.31 -9.74
N ILE A 461 -7.83 -4.02 -10.57
CA ILE A 461 -8.03 -5.47 -10.43
C ILE A 461 -6.86 -6.22 -11.07
N ARG A 462 -6.18 -7.07 -10.29
CA ARG A 462 -5.11 -7.95 -10.77
C ARG A 462 -5.30 -9.36 -10.29
N CYS A 463 -4.83 -10.30 -11.10
CA CYS A 463 -4.71 -11.68 -10.68
C CYS A 463 -3.48 -11.87 -9.78
N PRO A 464 -3.51 -12.84 -8.84
CA PRO A 464 -2.37 -13.18 -8.01
C PRO A 464 -1.12 -13.46 -8.84
N ALA A 465 0.05 -13.11 -8.34
CA ALA A 465 1.28 -13.40 -9.07
C ALA A 465 1.48 -14.92 -9.23
N ILE A 466 1.76 -15.38 -10.46
CA ILE A 466 2.21 -16.76 -10.70
C ILE A 466 3.70 -16.73 -10.94
N ASP A 467 4.44 -17.52 -10.16
CA ASP A 467 5.89 -17.62 -10.26
C ASP A 467 6.34 -18.20 -11.60
N LYS A 468 7.53 -17.79 -12.05
CA LYS A 468 8.24 -18.43 -13.17
C LYS A 468 8.59 -19.87 -12.76
N PRO A 469 8.27 -20.89 -13.58
CA PRO A 469 8.69 -22.26 -13.28
C PRO A 469 10.21 -22.37 -13.28
N ALA A 470 10.78 -23.09 -12.32
CA ALA A 470 12.22 -23.37 -12.28
C ALA A 470 12.65 -24.09 -13.57
N ASN A 471 13.73 -23.65 -14.21
CA ASN A 471 14.16 -24.11 -15.54
C ASN A 471 13.12 -23.91 -16.65
N GLY A 472 12.28 -22.89 -16.52
CA GLY A 472 11.34 -22.48 -17.56
C GLY A 472 11.22 -20.97 -17.70
N ARG A 473 10.35 -20.55 -18.62
CA ARG A 473 10.09 -19.17 -18.99
C ARG A 473 8.60 -18.89 -18.89
N LYS A 474 8.29 -17.62 -18.66
CA LYS A 474 6.95 -17.05 -18.58
C LYS A 474 6.87 -15.94 -19.62
N SER A 475 5.88 -15.97 -20.51
CA SER A 475 5.81 -15.07 -21.67
C SER A 475 5.39 -13.65 -21.32
N GLU A 476 4.66 -13.47 -20.22
CA GLU A 476 4.08 -12.21 -19.78
C GLU A 476 4.18 -12.15 -18.27
N ILE A 477 4.66 -11.02 -17.74
CA ILE A 477 4.86 -10.79 -16.30
C ILE A 477 3.63 -10.08 -15.70
N ARG A 478 2.88 -9.38 -16.55
CA ARG A 478 1.75 -8.52 -16.16
C ARG A 478 0.50 -9.35 -15.85
N ASN A 479 -0.09 -9.11 -14.69
CA ASN A 479 -1.22 -9.88 -14.16
C ASN A 479 -2.57 -9.14 -14.27
N PHE A 480 -2.75 -8.33 -15.31
CA PHE A 480 -4.00 -7.58 -15.53
C PHE A 480 -5.11 -8.43 -16.14
N VAL A 481 -6.34 -8.02 -15.87
CA VAL A 481 -7.54 -8.57 -16.51
C VAL A 481 -7.37 -8.63 -18.04
N GLY A 482 -7.72 -9.77 -18.62
CA GLY A 482 -7.62 -10.03 -20.06
C GLY A 482 -6.24 -10.53 -20.53
N ARG A 483 -5.17 -10.38 -19.72
CA ARG A 483 -3.84 -10.87 -20.09
C ARG A 483 -3.77 -12.39 -20.05
N THR A 484 -3.00 -12.93 -20.98
CA THR A 484 -2.76 -14.37 -21.13
C THR A 484 -1.27 -14.64 -20.95
N VAL A 485 -0.94 -15.46 -19.96
CA VAL A 485 0.42 -15.90 -19.66
C VAL A 485 0.62 -17.28 -20.27
N ARG A 486 1.72 -17.46 -21.01
CA ARG A 486 2.18 -18.75 -21.51
C ARG A 486 3.46 -19.18 -20.80
N PHE A 487 3.57 -20.46 -20.50
CA PHE A 487 4.74 -21.05 -19.88
C PHE A 487 5.47 -21.95 -20.87
N SER A 488 6.79 -21.96 -20.79
CA SER A 488 7.63 -22.89 -21.54
C SER A 488 8.77 -23.40 -20.67
N CYS A 489 9.35 -24.54 -21.01
CA CYS A 489 10.51 -25.09 -20.31
C CYS A 489 11.78 -24.91 -21.13
N ASN A 490 12.92 -24.77 -20.46
CA ASN A 490 14.22 -24.74 -21.11
C ASN A 490 14.55 -26.11 -21.73
N ASP A 491 15.52 -26.14 -22.64
CA ASP A 491 15.94 -27.37 -23.32
C ASP A 491 16.34 -28.47 -22.31
N GLY A 492 15.90 -29.70 -22.59
CA GLY A 492 16.12 -30.84 -21.68
C GLY A 492 15.07 -31.01 -20.57
N TYR A 493 14.10 -30.09 -20.48
CA TYR A 493 12.98 -30.15 -19.56
C TYR A 493 11.64 -30.27 -20.30
N ARG A 494 10.67 -30.91 -19.64
CA ARG A 494 9.32 -31.13 -20.14
C ARG A 494 8.30 -30.41 -19.26
N LEU A 495 7.36 -29.73 -19.90
CA LEU A 495 6.29 -28.99 -19.24
C LEU A 495 5.23 -29.97 -18.71
N VAL A 496 4.91 -29.84 -17.42
CA VAL A 496 3.78 -30.53 -16.77
C VAL A 496 2.90 -29.48 -16.13
N GLY A 497 1.61 -29.45 -16.49
CA GLY A 497 0.65 -28.45 -16.06
C GLY A 497 -0.03 -27.76 -17.24
N HIS A 498 -0.71 -26.65 -16.98
CA HIS A 498 -1.40 -25.88 -18.02
C HIS A 498 -0.45 -24.84 -18.64
N GLU A 499 -0.14 -25.00 -19.92
CA GLU A 499 0.75 -24.09 -20.66
C GLU A 499 0.24 -22.64 -20.67
N VAL A 500 -1.08 -22.44 -20.62
CA VAL A 500 -1.70 -21.13 -20.78
C VAL A 500 -2.67 -20.82 -19.63
N ARG A 501 -2.53 -19.61 -19.05
CA ARG A 501 -3.41 -19.08 -18.01
C ARG A 501 -3.90 -17.69 -18.42
N GLN A 502 -5.20 -17.41 -18.30
CA GLN A 502 -5.77 -16.10 -18.60
C GLN A 502 -6.33 -15.44 -17.35
N CYS A 503 -5.99 -14.18 -17.10
CA CYS A 503 -6.55 -13.41 -15.99
C CYS A 503 -7.98 -12.95 -16.34
N LYS A 504 -8.95 -13.33 -15.51
CA LYS A 504 -10.36 -13.02 -15.70
C LYS A 504 -10.76 -11.72 -15.00
N GLU A 505 -11.93 -11.18 -15.35
CA GLU A 505 -12.45 -9.89 -14.85
C GLU A 505 -12.59 -9.81 -13.33
N TYR A 506 -12.83 -10.94 -12.68
CA TYR A 506 -12.92 -11.06 -11.22
C TYR A 506 -11.55 -11.22 -10.52
N GLY A 507 -10.44 -10.97 -11.23
CA GLY A 507 -9.10 -10.97 -10.63
C GLY A 507 -8.58 -12.36 -10.26
N LEU A 508 -9.03 -13.42 -10.94
CA LEU A 508 -8.47 -14.76 -10.80
C LEU A 508 -8.06 -15.34 -12.15
N TRP A 509 -7.05 -16.22 -12.11
CA TRP A 509 -6.63 -16.96 -13.29
C TRP A 509 -7.66 -18.01 -13.69
N SER A 510 -7.76 -18.26 -15.00
CA SER A 510 -8.50 -19.39 -15.56
C SER A 510 -8.08 -20.70 -14.89
N TRP A 511 -9.02 -21.61 -14.64
CA TRP A 511 -8.73 -22.90 -14.01
C TRP A 511 -7.55 -23.62 -14.70
N GLY A 512 -6.71 -24.24 -13.88
CA GLY A 512 -5.51 -24.92 -14.34
C GLY A 512 -4.59 -25.30 -13.20
N VAL A 513 -3.77 -26.32 -13.46
CA VAL A 513 -2.69 -26.79 -12.59
C VAL A 513 -1.42 -26.02 -12.91
N ASP A 514 -0.75 -25.53 -11.87
CA ASP A 514 0.50 -24.76 -12.00
C ASP A 514 1.59 -25.54 -12.74
N VAL A 515 2.42 -24.80 -13.46
CA VAL A 515 3.42 -25.37 -14.35
C VAL A 515 4.69 -25.73 -13.61
N ILE A 516 5.18 -26.95 -13.84
CA ILE A 516 6.48 -27.41 -13.36
C ILE A 516 7.27 -27.96 -14.55
N CYS A 517 8.53 -27.52 -14.66
CA CYS A 517 9.47 -28.06 -15.64
C CYS A 517 10.28 -29.20 -15.03
N ILE A 518 10.08 -30.41 -15.54
CA ILE A 518 10.74 -31.63 -15.05
C ILE A 518 11.78 -32.07 -16.08
N SER A 519 12.99 -32.42 -15.66
CA SER A 519 14.02 -32.90 -16.59
C SER A 519 13.55 -34.17 -17.31
N ASN A 520 13.98 -34.35 -18.56
CA ASN A 520 13.58 -35.52 -19.37
C ASN A 520 13.88 -36.86 -18.67
N ALA A 521 14.99 -36.94 -17.93
CA ALA A 521 15.34 -38.13 -17.15
C ALA A 521 14.39 -38.38 -15.96
N ALA A 522 14.00 -37.33 -15.23
CA ALA A 522 13.03 -37.45 -14.14
C ALA A 522 11.62 -37.79 -14.67
N TYR A 523 11.24 -37.23 -15.82
CA TYR A 523 10.00 -37.54 -16.49
C TYR A 523 9.96 -39.02 -16.95
N ALA A 524 11.04 -39.52 -17.57
CA ALA A 524 11.16 -40.92 -17.95
C ALA A 524 11.04 -41.87 -16.75
N ARG A 525 11.68 -41.54 -15.61
CA ARG A 525 11.53 -42.31 -14.35
C ARG A 525 10.09 -42.31 -13.84
N LYS A 526 9.40 -41.16 -13.87
CA LYS A 526 7.98 -41.07 -13.49
C LYS A 526 7.10 -41.97 -14.35
N ILE A 527 7.29 -41.94 -15.68
CA ILE A 527 6.53 -42.79 -16.60
C ILE A 527 6.85 -44.27 -16.34
N ALA A 528 8.12 -44.64 -16.22
CA ALA A 528 8.52 -46.02 -15.95
C ALA A 528 7.91 -46.55 -14.65
N GLY A 529 7.84 -45.73 -13.60
CA GLY A 529 7.18 -46.09 -12.34
C GLY A 529 5.68 -46.30 -12.49
N ILE A 530 4.97 -45.43 -13.24
CA ILE A 530 3.53 -45.56 -13.49
C ILE A 530 3.24 -46.78 -14.35
N THR A 531 4.01 -47.02 -15.41
CA THR A 531 3.82 -48.17 -16.30
C THR A 531 4.10 -49.48 -15.58
N LEU A 532 5.16 -49.56 -14.77
CA LEU A 532 5.40 -50.71 -13.89
C LEU A 532 4.26 -50.89 -12.88
N GLY A 533 3.79 -49.81 -12.25
CA GLY A 533 2.70 -49.85 -11.27
C GLY A 533 1.36 -50.32 -11.83
N ILE A 534 1.10 -50.12 -13.13
CA ILE A 534 -0.11 -50.62 -13.82
C ILE A 534 0.12 -52.04 -14.37
N LEU A 535 1.26 -52.30 -14.99
CA LEU A 535 1.51 -53.57 -15.69
C LEU A 535 1.80 -54.73 -14.72
N LEU A 536 2.51 -54.50 -13.62
CA LEU A 536 2.79 -55.53 -12.61
C LEU A 536 1.52 -56.19 -12.05
N PRO A 537 0.53 -55.45 -11.53
CA PRO A 537 -0.69 -56.06 -11.00
C PRO A 537 -1.50 -56.77 -12.08
N ILE A 538 -1.54 -56.24 -13.32
CA ILE A 538 -2.22 -56.91 -14.45
C ILE A 538 -1.53 -58.24 -14.80
N LEU A 539 -0.19 -58.26 -14.85
CA LEU A 539 0.60 -59.47 -15.09
C LEU A 539 0.40 -60.50 -13.97
N ILE A 540 0.39 -60.06 -12.71
CA ILE A 540 0.15 -60.93 -11.55
C ILE A 540 -1.27 -61.53 -11.64
N LEU A 541 -2.28 -60.72 -11.99
CA LEU A 541 -3.66 -61.19 -12.19
C LEU A 541 -3.76 -62.22 -13.34
N LEU A 542 -3.11 -61.95 -14.48
CA LEU A 542 -3.05 -62.89 -15.60
C LEU A 542 -2.35 -64.20 -15.22
N CYS A 543 -1.23 -64.13 -14.50
CA CYS A 543 -0.53 -65.31 -13.99
C CYS A 543 -1.41 -66.11 -13.01
N LEU A 544 -2.16 -65.44 -12.13
CA LEU A 544 -3.11 -66.09 -11.23
C LEU A 544 -4.26 -66.76 -12.00
N ILE A 545 -4.82 -66.10 -13.04
CA ILE A 545 -5.86 -66.68 -13.89
C ILE A 545 -5.34 -67.92 -14.63
N ILE A 546 -4.15 -67.84 -15.22
CA ILE A 546 -3.49 -68.96 -15.91
C ILE A 546 -3.21 -70.11 -14.93
N PHE A 547 -2.73 -69.80 -13.72
CA PHE A 547 -2.50 -70.80 -12.68
C PHE A 547 -3.80 -71.50 -12.27
N CYS A 548 -4.90 -70.76 -12.07
CA CYS A 548 -6.21 -71.31 -11.81
C CYS A 548 -6.72 -72.19 -12.97
N PHE A 549 -6.52 -71.78 -14.22
CA PHE A 549 -6.90 -72.55 -15.41
C PHE A 549 -6.09 -73.85 -15.55
N CYS A 550 -4.78 -73.80 -15.35
CA CYS A 550 -3.91 -74.97 -15.32
C CYS A 550 -4.27 -75.94 -14.19
N ARG A 551 -4.66 -75.43 -13.01
CA ARG A 551 -5.10 -76.26 -11.89
C ARG A 551 -6.46 -76.93 -12.16
N ARG A 552 -7.39 -76.21 -12.82
CA ARG A 552 -8.67 -76.77 -13.30
C ARG A 552 -8.46 -77.86 -14.36
N ASN A 553 -7.54 -77.67 -15.32
CA ASN A 553 -7.19 -78.68 -16.31
C ASN A 553 -6.45 -79.90 -15.71
N ARG A 554 -5.66 -79.71 -14.64
CA ARG A 554 -5.07 -80.85 -13.90
C ARG A 554 -6.13 -81.68 -13.17
N HIS A 555 -7.17 -81.05 -12.62
CA HIS A 555 -8.32 -81.76 -12.04
C HIS A 555 -9.16 -82.54 -13.06
N GLN A 556 -9.17 -82.13 -14.35
CA GLN A 556 -9.81 -82.92 -15.41
C GLN A 556 -8.99 -84.15 -15.87
N LYS A 557 -7.68 -84.19 -15.59
CA LYS A 557 -6.81 -85.33 -15.98
C LYS A 557 -6.69 -86.44 -14.91
N THR A 558 -7.31 -86.29 -13.74
CA THR A 558 -7.23 -87.27 -12.63
C THR A 558 -8.44 -88.20 -12.51
N HIS A 559 -9.33 -88.28 -13.50
CA HIS A 559 -10.41 -89.28 -13.52
C HIS A 559 -10.34 -90.18 -14.76
N TYR A 560 -9.40 -91.12 -14.79
CA TYR A 560 -9.53 -92.38 -15.54
C TYR A 560 -8.63 -93.45 -14.91
N THR A 561 -9.22 -94.39 -14.19
CA THR A 561 -8.86 -95.82 -14.17
C THR A 561 -9.92 -96.60 -13.38
N GLY A 562 -10.46 -97.65 -14.01
CA GLY A 562 -11.00 -98.83 -13.31
C GLY A 562 -12.52 -98.97 -13.19
N SER A 563 -13.16 -99.58 -14.20
CA SER A 563 -14.29 -100.51 -13.99
C SER A 563 -13.77 -101.77 -13.26
N ASN A 564 -14.45 -102.56 -12.44
CA ASN A 564 -15.86 -102.95 -12.31
C ASN A 564 -16.04 -103.64 -10.93
N GLY A 565 -17.25 -103.65 -10.38
CA GLY A 565 -17.62 -104.60 -9.31
C GLY A 565 -18.71 -104.10 -8.36
N ASP A 566 -19.96 -104.48 -8.66
CA ASP A 566 -21.22 -104.20 -7.97
C ASP A 566 -21.28 -104.32 -6.42
N LYS A 567 -22.15 -103.52 -5.77
CA LYS A 567 -23.49 -103.94 -5.27
C LYS A 567 -24.21 -102.87 -4.43
N PHE A 568 -25.39 -102.48 -4.93
CA PHE A 568 -26.69 -102.21 -4.28
C PHE A 568 -26.81 -101.82 -2.78
N GLN A 569 -27.47 -100.69 -2.49
CA GLN A 569 -28.70 -100.53 -1.65
C GLN A 569 -29.04 -99.02 -1.48
N GLU A 570 -30.11 -98.51 -2.11
CA GLU A 570 -31.52 -98.37 -1.68
C GLU A 570 -31.84 -97.24 -0.65
N ARG A 571 -32.75 -96.32 -1.08
CA ARG A 571 -33.66 -95.42 -0.32
C ARG A 571 -33.05 -94.20 0.40
N LYS A 572 -33.69 -93.01 0.47
CA LYS A 572 -34.95 -92.44 -0.02
C LYS A 572 -34.85 -90.90 0.08
N ALA A 573 -35.66 -90.21 -0.72
CA ALA A 573 -35.77 -88.77 -0.87
C ALA A 573 -36.22 -88.00 0.40
N LYS A 574 -35.90 -86.70 0.43
CA LYS A 574 -36.87 -85.64 0.79
C LYS A 574 -36.43 -84.27 0.28
N THR A 575 -37.43 -83.40 0.16
CA THR A 575 -37.63 -82.40 -0.88
C THR A 575 -37.76 -80.98 -0.30
N TYR A 576 -37.56 -79.98 -1.17
CA TYR A 576 -38.07 -78.59 -1.17
C TYR A 576 -37.59 -77.55 -0.13
N ALA A 577 -36.71 -76.63 -0.61
CA ALA A 577 -36.98 -75.21 -0.97
C ALA A 577 -37.42 -74.18 0.13
N PRO A 578 -37.51 -72.86 -0.16
CA PRO A 578 -36.72 -71.84 0.56
C PRO A 578 -37.55 -70.66 1.15
N ALA A 579 -36.89 -69.77 1.91
CA ALA A 579 -37.19 -68.36 2.24
C ALA A 579 -36.60 -68.10 3.65
N GLY A 580 -36.04 -66.96 4.07
CA GLY A 580 -36.06 -65.59 3.58
C GLY A 580 -36.21 -64.67 4.81
N LYS A 581 -35.29 -63.70 4.97
CA LYS A 581 -35.34 -62.53 5.90
C LYS A 581 -35.34 -62.87 7.40
N GLU A 582 -34.93 -62.01 8.35
CA GLU A 582 -35.02 -60.55 8.42
C GLU A 582 -33.99 -59.99 9.43
N ALA A 583 -33.92 -58.66 9.50
CA ALA A 583 -33.00 -57.85 10.30
C ALA A 583 -33.31 -57.85 11.81
N GLU A 584 -32.34 -57.42 12.64
CA GLU A 584 -32.63 -56.55 13.79
C GLU A 584 -31.37 -55.84 14.36
N THR A 585 -31.56 -54.54 14.61
CA THR A 585 -30.82 -53.59 15.48
C THR A 585 -30.79 -54.06 16.95
N VAL A 586 -29.96 -53.62 17.91
CA VAL A 586 -29.68 -52.32 18.58
C VAL A 586 -28.53 -52.66 19.58
N ALA A 587 -27.49 -51.86 19.87
CA ALA A 587 -27.48 -50.66 20.72
C ALA A 587 -26.12 -49.93 20.61
#